data_AF-A0A956XQN0-F1
#
_entry.id   AF-A0A956XQN0-F1
#
_cell.length_a   1.000
_cell.length_b   1.000
_cell.length_c   1.000
_cell.angle_alpha   90.00
_cell.angle_beta   90.00
_cell.angle_gamma   90.00
#
_symmetry.space_group_name_H-M   'P 1'
#
loop_
_entity.id
_entity.type
_entity.pdbx_description
1 polymer ?
#
loop_
_entity_poly.entity_id
_entity_poly.type
_entity_poly.pdbx_seq_one_letter_code
_entity_poly.pdbx_strand_id
1 'polypeptide(L)'
;MSSEPRFRISFWIEWGPTAYLWPDNQAARDAFGYIGLEDKLPLSDHTRERGAALADWYQSSLNWDFPTLPGPWRQSECNEFREAARSFFMDLCYELGPDFDITYDQVEPDEDPDLDAYLRDPHNFRR
;
A
#
# COMPACT_ATOMS: atom_id res chain seq x y z
N MET A 1 23.61 22.62 -3.45
CA MET A 1 22.45 23.21 -2.73
C MET A 1 21.32 22.23 -2.94
N SER A 2 20.91 21.47 -1.92
CA SER A 2 19.71 20.65 -2.04
C SER A 2 18.52 21.59 -1.93
N SER A 3 17.79 21.77 -3.03
CA SER A 3 16.47 22.39 -2.99
C SER A 3 15.54 21.48 -2.20
N GLU A 4 14.61 22.06 -1.45
CA GLU A 4 13.55 21.28 -0.80
C GLU A 4 12.74 20.52 -1.86
N PRO A 5 12.27 19.29 -1.53
CA PRO A 5 11.44 18.52 -2.43
C PRO A 5 10.17 19.28 -2.76
N ARG A 6 9.83 19.32 -4.05
CA ARG A 6 8.70 20.11 -4.56
C ARG A 6 7.37 19.38 -4.36
N PHE A 7 7.36 18.07 -4.58
CA PHE A 7 6.16 17.24 -4.54
C PHE A 7 6.21 16.32 -3.33
N ARG A 8 5.12 16.25 -2.56
CA ARG A 8 5.00 15.30 -1.44
C ARG A 8 3.98 14.24 -1.81
N ILE A 9 4.36 12.97 -1.73
CA ILE A 9 3.54 11.81 -2.10
C ILE A 9 3.52 10.83 -0.93
N SER A 10 2.35 10.36 -0.56
CA SER A 10 2.19 9.29 0.43
C SER A 10 2.04 7.95 -0.26
N PHE A 11 2.82 6.95 0.18
CA PHE A 11 2.66 5.55 -0.20
C PHE A 11 1.82 4.82 0.84
N TRP A 12 0.61 4.44 0.44
CA TRP A 12 -0.28 3.51 1.15
C TRP A 12 -1.34 2.99 0.19
N ILE A 13 -1.76 1.74 0.38
CA ILE A 13 -2.69 1.02 -0.48
C ILE A 13 -4.09 1.12 0.11
N GLU A 14 -5.05 1.55 -0.71
CA GLU A 14 -6.47 1.55 -0.36
C GLU A 14 -7.08 0.15 -0.56
N TRP A 15 -8.03 -0.22 0.30
CA TRP A 15 -8.87 -1.39 0.03
C TRP A 15 -9.94 -1.05 -1.02
N GLY A 16 -10.05 -1.90 -2.03
CA GLY A 16 -10.96 -1.74 -3.15
C GLY A 16 -10.18 -1.34 -4.41
N PRO A 17 -10.09 -0.05 -4.75
CA PRO A 17 -9.26 0.40 -5.87
C PRO A 17 -7.80 0.02 -5.66
N THR A 18 -7.09 -0.36 -6.73
CA THR A 18 -5.66 -0.72 -6.69
C THR A 18 -4.73 0.49 -6.56
N ALA A 19 -5.23 1.61 -6.02
CA ALA A 19 -4.48 2.85 -5.85
C ALA A 19 -3.52 2.71 -4.66
N TYR A 20 -2.26 3.11 -4.86
CA TYR A 20 -1.20 2.96 -3.86
C TYR A 20 -0.37 4.23 -3.64
N LEU A 21 -0.64 5.32 -4.36
CA LEU A 21 0.06 6.61 -4.21
C LEU A 21 -0.94 7.76 -4.09
N TRP A 22 -0.63 8.72 -3.22
CA TRP A 22 -1.52 9.84 -2.91
C TRP A 22 -0.78 11.17 -2.82
N PRO A 23 -1.32 12.27 -3.36
CA PRO A 23 -0.66 13.57 -3.27
C PRO A 23 -0.85 14.22 -1.88
N ASP A 24 0.24 14.47 -1.16
CA ASP A 24 0.23 15.00 0.20
C ASP A 24 0.37 16.53 0.27
N ASN A 25 0.84 17.20 -0.79
CA ASN A 25 0.88 18.67 -0.87
C ASN A 25 0.12 19.26 -2.06
N GLN A 26 -0.14 20.58 -2.01
CA GLN A 26 -0.87 21.28 -3.07
C GLN A 26 -0.15 21.20 -4.43
N ALA A 27 1.19 21.29 -4.44
CA ALA A 27 1.97 21.20 -5.67
C ALA A 27 1.80 19.84 -6.37
N ALA A 28 1.75 18.74 -5.62
CA ALA A 28 1.49 17.41 -6.18
C ALA A 28 0.05 17.28 -6.68
N ARG A 29 -0.92 17.83 -5.93
CA ARG A 29 -2.34 17.85 -6.35
C ARG A 29 -2.54 18.62 -7.65
N ASP A 30 -1.91 19.78 -7.78
CA ASP A 30 -2.02 20.62 -8.99
C ASP A 30 -1.36 19.96 -10.21
N ALA A 31 -0.23 19.27 -9.99
CA ALA A 31 0.53 18.64 -11.08
C ALA A 31 -0.09 17.31 -11.54
N PHE A 32 -0.60 16.51 -10.61
CA PHE A 32 -0.98 15.12 -10.89
C PHE A 32 -2.45 14.79 -10.59
N GLY A 33 -3.14 15.59 -9.79
CA GLY A 33 -4.50 15.30 -9.32
C GLY A 33 -4.55 14.11 -8.34
N TYR A 34 -5.76 13.66 -8.02
CA TYR A 34 -6.00 12.60 -7.02
C TYR A 34 -6.15 11.19 -7.59
N ILE A 35 -6.62 11.06 -8.84
CA ILE A 35 -6.94 9.76 -9.45
C ILE A 35 -5.90 9.43 -10.51
N GLY A 36 -5.40 8.20 -10.53
CA GLY A 36 -4.39 7.73 -11.47
C GLY A 36 -3.08 8.52 -11.32
N LEU A 37 -2.62 8.69 -10.08
CA LEU A 37 -1.38 9.41 -9.78
C LEU A 37 -0.18 8.61 -10.29
N GLU A 38 -0.19 7.30 -10.06
CA GLU A 38 0.74 6.30 -10.56
C GLU A 38 0.96 6.41 -12.08
N ASP A 39 -0.09 6.75 -12.83
CA ASP A 39 -0.01 6.88 -14.28
C ASP A 39 0.72 8.14 -14.76
N LYS A 40 0.76 9.17 -13.91
CA LYS A 40 1.27 10.51 -14.23
C LYS A 40 2.66 10.77 -13.66
N LEU A 41 3.07 9.99 -12.67
CA LEU A 41 4.41 10.06 -12.11
C LEU A 41 5.44 9.51 -13.12
N PRO A 42 6.68 10.03 -13.13
CA PRO A 42 7.75 9.58 -14.02
C PRO A 42 8.35 8.23 -13.55
N LEU A 43 7.49 7.21 -13.38
CA LEU A 43 7.86 5.85 -13.01
C LEU A 43 7.96 4.98 -14.26
N SER A 44 8.93 4.07 -14.27
CA SER A 44 9.05 2.99 -15.24
C SER A 44 7.88 2.01 -15.14
N ASP A 45 7.62 1.32 -16.25
CA ASP A 45 6.58 0.28 -16.32
C ASP A 45 6.82 -0.81 -15.26
N HIS A 46 8.07 -1.20 -15.02
CA HIS A 46 8.43 -2.17 -13.99
C HIS A 46 7.98 -1.75 -12.59
N THR A 47 8.24 -0.50 -12.20
CA THR A 47 7.83 0.01 -10.87
C THR A 47 6.32 0.14 -10.77
N ARG A 48 5.64 0.52 -11.86
CA ARG A 48 4.16 0.56 -11.90
C ARG A 48 3.56 -0.83 -11.73
N GLU A 49 4.05 -1.81 -12.49
CA GLU A 49 3.62 -3.21 -12.40
C GLU A 49 3.85 -3.78 -11.01
N ARG A 50 5.01 -3.50 -10.40
CA ARG A 50 5.32 -3.93 -9.04
C ARG A 50 4.39 -3.31 -7.99
N GLY A 51 4.07 -2.03 -8.13
CA GLY A 51 3.12 -1.33 -7.25
C GLY A 51 1.71 -1.88 -7.38
N ALA A 52 1.25 -2.12 -8.61
CA ALA A 52 -0.05 -2.75 -8.88
C ALA A 52 -0.13 -4.17 -8.29
N ALA A 53 0.91 -4.98 -8.48
CA ALA A 53 0.97 -6.33 -7.91
C ALA A 53 0.93 -6.32 -6.36
N LEU A 54 1.61 -5.34 -5.72
CA LEU A 54 1.53 -5.15 -4.27
C LEU A 54 0.12 -4.74 -3.83
N ALA A 55 -0.52 -3.82 -4.56
CA ALA A 55 -1.86 -3.36 -4.25
C ALA A 55 -2.88 -4.51 -4.36
N ASP A 56 -2.78 -5.31 -5.42
CA ASP A 56 -3.60 -6.51 -5.65
C ASP A 56 -3.38 -7.55 -4.55
N TRP A 57 -2.12 -7.81 -4.18
CA TRP A 57 -1.81 -8.74 -3.10
C TRP A 57 -2.42 -8.28 -1.79
N TYR A 58 -2.27 -7.00 -1.42
CA TYR A 58 -2.84 -6.42 -0.20
C TYR A 58 -4.37 -6.57 -0.12
N GLN A 59 -5.08 -6.56 -1.26
CA GLN A 59 -6.53 -6.83 -1.25
C GLN A 59 -6.84 -8.21 -0.64
N SER A 60 -5.99 -9.21 -0.84
CA SER A 60 -6.19 -10.54 -0.26
C SER A 60 -6.01 -10.61 1.26
N SER A 61 -5.48 -9.56 1.89
CA SER A 61 -5.38 -9.46 3.36
C SER A 61 -6.75 -9.25 4.02
N LEU A 62 -7.74 -8.76 3.28
CA LEU A 62 -9.08 -8.49 3.79
C LEU A 62 -9.99 -9.70 3.58
N ASN A 63 -10.81 -10.00 4.60
CA ASN A 63 -11.93 -10.92 4.43
C ASN A 63 -13.07 -10.21 3.68
N TRP A 64 -13.10 -10.33 2.35
CA TRP A 64 -14.09 -9.62 1.52
C TRP A 64 -15.54 -10.04 1.77
N ASP A 65 -15.76 -11.29 2.17
CA ASP A 65 -17.11 -11.76 2.48
C ASP A 65 -17.64 -11.08 3.75
N PHE A 66 -16.78 -10.91 4.75
CA PHE A 66 -17.11 -10.26 6.01
C PHE A 66 -15.92 -9.45 6.55
N PRO A 67 -15.76 -8.16 6.15
CA PRO A 67 -14.60 -7.34 6.50
C PRO A 67 -14.35 -7.10 8.00
N THR A 68 -15.35 -7.37 8.84
CA THR A 68 -15.25 -7.27 10.30
C THR A 68 -14.66 -8.52 10.95
N LEU A 69 -14.60 -9.63 10.22
CA LEU A 69 -14.00 -10.89 10.67
C LEU A 69 -12.49 -10.90 10.37
N PRO A 70 -11.72 -11.79 11.04
CA PRO A 70 -10.31 -11.96 10.77
C PRO A 70 -9.98 -12.11 9.28
N GLY A 71 -8.97 -11.35 8.84
CA GLY A 71 -8.36 -11.50 7.52
C GLY A 71 -7.66 -12.86 7.38
N PRO A 72 -7.51 -13.40 6.17
CA PRO A 72 -7.02 -14.76 5.97
C PRO A 72 -5.49 -14.89 6.12
N TRP A 73 -4.76 -13.78 6.17
CA TRP A 73 -3.30 -13.79 6.21
C TRP A 73 -2.77 -14.30 7.55
N ARG A 74 -1.87 -15.27 7.45
CA ARG A 74 -1.02 -15.70 8.55
C ARG A 74 0.16 -14.75 8.71
N GLN A 75 0.80 -14.77 9.87
CA GLN A 75 1.90 -13.85 10.18
C GLN A 75 3.05 -13.95 9.17
N SER A 76 3.29 -15.12 8.59
CA SER A 76 4.28 -15.29 7.52
C SER A 76 3.96 -14.42 6.30
N GLU A 77 2.71 -14.44 5.83
CA GLU A 77 2.25 -13.63 4.69
C GLU A 77 2.33 -12.13 5.01
N CYS A 78 1.91 -11.74 6.22
CA CYS A 78 2.02 -10.36 6.69
C CYS A 78 3.47 -9.86 6.68
N ASN A 79 4.42 -10.72 7.10
CA ASN A 79 5.84 -10.38 7.10
C ASN A 79 6.40 -10.27 5.67
N GLU A 80 6.06 -11.21 4.78
CA GLU A 80 6.48 -11.16 3.37
C GLU A 80 5.97 -9.90 2.68
N PHE A 81 4.71 -9.53 2.91
CA PHE A 81 4.13 -8.30 2.38
C PHE A 81 4.84 -7.05 2.92
N ARG A 82 5.08 -6.99 4.23
CA ARG A 82 5.80 -5.87 4.87
C ARG A 82 7.18 -5.66 4.24
N GLU A 83 7.93 -6.73 4.02
CA GLU A 83 9.25 -6.66 3.39
C GLU A 83 9.15 -6.18 1.93
N ALA A 84 8.18 -6.71 1.18
CA ALA A 84 7.95 -6.32 -0.20
C ALA A 84 7.52 -4.86 -0.35
N ALA A 85 6.63 -4.37 0.51
CA ALA A 85 6.15 -2.99 0.54
C ALA A 85 7.28 -2.00 0.89
N ARG A 86 8.11 -2.32 1.91
CA ARG A 86 9.28 -1.51 2.26
C ARG A 86 10.31 -1.46 1.14
N SER A 87 10.57 -2.60 0.49
CA SER A 87 11.49 -2.65 -0.65
C SER A 87 10.95 -1.83 -1.84
N PHE A 88 9.65 -1.87 -2.11
CA PHE A 88 9.03 -1.06 -3.15
C PHE A 88 9.10 0.44 -2.85
N PHE A 89 8.88 0.84 -1.58
CA PHE A 89 9.06 2.22 -1.16
C PHE A 89 10.48 2.75 -1.40
N MET A 90 11.50 1.91 -1.19
CA MET A 90 12.89 2.29 -1.49
C MET A 90 13.11 2.49 -2.99
N ASP A 91 12.52 1.64 -3.84
CA ASP A 91 12.57 1.80 -5.30
C ASP A 91 11.88 3.08 -5.75
N LEU A 92 10.69 3.40 -5.20
CA LEU A 92 9.99 4.66 -5.46
C LEU A 92 10.85 5.88 -5.13
N CYS A 93 11.47 5.90 -3.94
CA CYS A 93 12.36 6.97 -3.52
C CYS A 93 13.55 7.13 -4.46
N TYR A 94 14.14 6.01 -4.90
CA TYR A 94 15.28 6.03 -5.81
C TYR A 94 14.91 6.56 -7.20
N GLU A 95 13.79 6.11 -7.75
CA GLU A 95 13.38 6.40 -9.12
C GLU A 95 12.83 7.82 -9.28
N LEU A 96 12.00 8.29 -8.34
CA LEU A 96 11.42 9.64 -8.40
C LEU A 96 12.46 10.73 -8.11
N GLY A 97 13.48 10.41 -7.31
CA GLY A 97 14.60 11.30 -7.05
C GLY A 97 14.23 12.52 -6.17
N PRO A 98 15.12 13.53 -6.10
CA PRO A 98 15.10 14.55 -5.05
C PRO A 98 13.97 15.59 -5.18
N ASP A 99 13.28 15.66 -6.32
CA ASP A 99 12.15 16.57 -6.49
C ASP A 99 10.90 16.07 -5.74
N PHE A 100 10.92 14.82 -5.26
CA PHE A 100 9.82 14.18 -4.56
C PHE A 100 10.24 13.79 -3.13
N ASP A 101 9.34 14.07 -2.18
CA ASP A 101 9.37 13.57 -0.80
C ASP A 101 8.30 12.47 -0.70
N ILE A 102 8.72 11.22 -0.54
CA ILE A 102 7.81 10.09 -0.42
C ILE A 102 7.71 9.67 1.05
N THR A 103 6.50 9.61 1.59
CA THR A 103 6.25 9.08 2.94
C THR A 103 5.74 7.65 2.87
N TYR A 104 6.25 6.79 3.76
CA TYR A 104 5.72 5.44 3.95
C TYR A 104 4.60 5.51 4.99
N ASP A 105 3.35 5.50 4.52
CA ASP A 105 2.16 5.61 5.37
C ASP A 105 1.33 4.31 5.40
N GLN A 106 1.77 3.27 4.69
CA GLN A 106 1.14 1.96 4.70
C GLN A 106 1.06 1.41 6.13
N VAL A 107 -0.16 1.14 6.58
CA VAL A 107 -0.38 0.36 7.80
C VAL A 107 0.08 -1.07 7.52
N GLU A 108 1.09 -1.53 8.24
CA GLU A 108 1.62 -2.87 8.07
C GLU A 108 0.62 -3.89 8.64
N PRO A 109 0.23 -4.90 7.87
CA PRO A 109 -0.68 -5.92 8.35
C PRO A 109 0.02 -6.80 9.40
N ASP A 110 -0.76 -7.31 10.33
CA ASP A 110 -0.37 -8.36 11.26
C ASP A 110 -1.45 -9.44 11.26
N GLU A 111 -1.06 -10.66 11.62
CA GLU A 111 -2.05 -11.73 11.76
C GLU A 111 -3.11 -11.35 12.79
N ASP A 112 -4.37 -11.54 12.42
CA ASP A 112 -5.45 -11.28 13.34
C ASP A 112 -5.34 -12.23 14.54
N PRO A 113 -5.32 -11.73 15.80
CA PRO A 113 -5.14 -12.58 16.97
C PRO A 113 -6.27 -13.60 17.14
N ASP A 114 -7.44 -13.36 16.53
CA ASP A 114 -8.59 -14.25 16.58
C ASP A 114 -8.63 -15.23 15.40
N LEU A 115 -7.67 -15.19 14.46
CA LEU A 115 -7.71 -16.00 13.23
C LEU A 115 -7.79 -17.50 13.51
N ASP A 116 -7.04 -18.01 14.48
CA ASP A 116 -7.11 -19.42 14.87
C ASP A 116 -8.47 -19.81 15.46
N ALA A 117 -9.11 -18.91 16.21
CA ALA A 117 -10.44 -19.14 16.74
C ALA A 117 -11.48 -19.11 15.61
N TYR A 118 -11.36 -18.16 14.68
CA TYR A 118 -12.21 -18.05 13.50
C TYR A 118 -12.11 -19.30 12.62
N LEU A 119 -10.91 -19.75 12.27
CA LEU A 119 -10.72 -20.91 11.38
C LEU A 119 -11.16 -22.24 12.00
N ARG A 120 -11.23 -22.33 13.33
CA ARG A 120 -11.71 -23.54 14.02
C ARG A 120 -13.22 -23.72 13.87
N ASP A 121 -13.99 -22.64 13.91
CA ASP A 121 -15.45 -22.67 13.74
C ASP A 121 -15.97 -21.35 13.13
N PRO A 122 -15.79 -21.15 11.80
CA PRO A 122 -16.15 -19.89 11.15
C PRO A 122 -17.63 -19.54 11.26
N HIS A 123 -18.50 -20.56 11.32
CA HIS A 123 -19.94 -20.38 11.32
C HIS A 123 -20.49 -19.86 12.66
N ASN A 124 -19.79 -20.15 13.76
CA ASN A 124 -20.20 -19.73 15.11
C ASN A 124 -19.26 -18.71 15.74
N PHE A 125 -18.20 -18.29 15.04
CA PHE A 125 -17.24 -17.29 15.52
C PHE A 125 -17.93 -15.96 15.87
N ARG A 126 -17.52 -15.36 17.00
CA ARG A 126 -17.98 -14.06 17.47
C ARG A 126 -16.80 -13.29 18.03
N ARG A 127 -16.74 -12.00 17.68
CA ARG A 127 -15.76 -11.04 18.17
C ARG A 127 -16.33 -10.22 19.33
#